data_AF-A0AAP0Q446-F1
#
_entry.id   AF-A0AAP0Q446-F1
#
_cell.length_a   1.000
_cell.length_b   1.000
_cell.length_c   1.000
_cell.angle_alpha   90.00
_cell.angle_beta   90.00
_cell.angle_gamma   90.00
#
_symmetry.space_group_name_H-M   'P 1'
#
loop_
_entity.id
_entity.type
_entity.pdbx_description
1 polymer ?
#
loop_
_entity_poly.entity_id
_entity_poly.type
_entity_poly.pdbx_seq_one_letter_code
_entity_poly.pdbx_strand_id
1 'polypeptide(L)'
;MKVGPKIRRTCRQTSAAKIGYSHCIEPDWLSYVESTIDVLGDGNCGYRCVASGVGLPDVDGWKIVRRKMFDEIIGYENLWREVLGTSYEKVKTVVHCPDNQVGASFDEWLTLPDMGLLISTAFNVILVNLSHGSCSTFLPLRSVSPSSLHSRLIIAMINERNIHLVRVKLIVNAPLPSLYPSWERYVEECAKGWRDGFVIRDIVSVVTSEEGTLSVVDLDSP
;
A
#
# COMPACT_ATOMS: atom_id res chain seq x y z
N MET A 1 -39.83 5.96 -46.53
CA MET A 1 -38.61 6.40 -45.83
C MET A 1 -37.66 5.21 -45.76
N LYS A 2 -36.45 5.32 -46.33
CA LYS A 2 -35.46 4.21 -46.39
C LYS A 2 -34.62 4.20 -45.10
N VAL A 3 -34.60 3.08 -44.38
CA VAL A 3 -33.77 2.87 -43.19
C VAL A 3 -32.38 2.42 -43.66
N GLY A 4 -31.34 3.22 -43.36
CA GLY A 4 -29.95 2.92 -43.71
C GLY A 4 -29.27 1.90 -42.78
N PRO A 5 -28.13 1.29 -43.17
CA PRO A 5 -27.51 0.20 -42.44
C PRO A 5 -26.87 0.63 -41.10
N LYS A 6 -26.98 -0.26 -40.10
CA LYS A 6 -26.39 -0.14 -38.76
C LYS A 6 -24.85 -0.16 -38.83
N ILE A 7 -24.22 0.92 -38.39
CA ILE A 7 -22.77 0.94 -38.10
C ILE A 7 -22.57 0.34 -36.70
N ARG A 8 -22.17 -0.93 -36.63
CA ARG A 8 -21.57 -1.49 -35.41
C ARG A 8 -20.20 -0.82 -35.24
N ARG A 9 -20.07 0.04 -34.22
CA ARG A 9 -18.75 0.46 -33.73
C ARG A 9 -18.07 -0.76 -33.13
N THR A 10 -17.22 -1.42 -33.90
CA THR A 10 -16.25 -2.35 -33.35
C THR A 10 -15.25 -1.53 -32.53
N CYS A 11 -15.27 -1.71 -31.21
CA CYS A 11 -14.21 -1.21 -30.35
C CYS A 11 -12.94 -1.96 -30.75
N ARG A 12 -12.08 -1.29 -31.53
CA ARG A 12 -10.72 -1.77 -31.78
C ARG A 12 -10.05 -1.93 -30.42
N GLN A 13 -9.62 -3.14 -30.09
CA GLN A 13 -8.66 -3.37 -29.02
C GLN A 13 -7.38 -2.62 -29.39
N THR A 14 -7.23 -1.42 -28.83
CA THR A 14 -6.02 -0.62 -28.93
C THR A 14 -5.14 -0.98 -27.73
N SER A 15 -3.87 -1.31 -28.01
CA SER A 15 -2.67 -1.26 -27.15
C SER A 15 -2.91 -1.18 -25.64
N ALA A 16 -2.30 -2.11 -24.88
CA ALA A 16 -2.17 -2.01 -23.42
C ALA A 16 -1.96 -0.55 -22.98
N ALA A 17 -2.85 -0.07 -22.10
CA ALA A 17 -2.79 1.30 -21.62
C ALA A 17 -1.41 1.55 -21.00
N LYS A 18 -0.77 2.68 -21.35
CA LYS A 18 0.52 3.05 -20.76
C LYS A 18 0.32 3.31 -19.26
N ILE A 19 1.07 2.60 -18.41
CA ILE A 19 1.04 2.79 -16.96
C ILE A 19 1.56 4.21 -16.65
N GLY A 20 0.71 5.06 -16.07
CA GLY A 20 1.11 6.38 -15.58
C GLY A 20 2.16 6.24 -14.49
N TYR A 21 3.09 7.19 -14.38
CA TYR A 21 4.18 7.17 -13.38
C TYR A 21 5.13 5.96 -13.45
N SER A 22 5.21 5.26 -14.58
CA SER A 22 6.11 4.11 -14.76
C SER A 22 7.59 4.43 -14.46
N HIS A 23 8.01 5.68 -14.65
CA HIS A 23 9.38 6.12 -14.38
C HIS A 23 9.69 6.33 -12.88
N CYS A 24 8.68 6.28 -12.02
CA CYS A 24 8.82 6.36 -10.56
C CYS A 24 8.79 4.98 -9.89
N ILE A 25 8.32 3.96 -10.62
CA ILE A 25 8.25 2.57 -10.16
C ILE A 25 9.60 1.91 -10.42
N GLU A 26 10.10 1.13 -9.46
CA GLU A 26 11.27 0.28 -9.67
C GLU A 26 11.03 -0.66 -10.86
N PRO A 27 11.93 -0.71 -11.87
CA PRO A 27 11.71 -1.46 -13.11
C PRO A 27 11.27 -2.92 -12.92
N ASP A 28 11.83 -3.63 -11.94
CA ASP A 28 11.48 -5.02 -11.62
C ASP A 28 10.01 -5.21 -11.19
N TRP A 29 9.35 -4.13 -10.77
CA TRP A 29 7.97 -4.13 -10.31
C TRP A 29 6.96 -3.77 -11.39
N LEU A 30 7.39 -3.22 -12.54
CA LEU A 30 6.49 -2.71 -13.58
C LEU A 30 5.54 -3.77 -14.15
N SER A 31 5.98 -5.04 -14.24
CA SER A 31 5.16 -6.16 -14.73
C SER A 31 4.03 -6.55 -13.77
N TYR A 32 4.15 -6.18 -12.49
CA TYR A 32 3.16 -6.48 -11.46
C TYR A 32 2.15 -5.35 -11.24
N VAL A 33 2.30 -4.22 -11.93
CA VAL A 33 1.41 -3.06 -11.83
C VAL A 33 0.27 -3.17 -12.85
N GLU A 34 -0.96 -3.28 -12.35
CA GLU A 34 -2.17 -3.27 -13.18
C GLU A 34 -2.53 -1.84 -13.63
N SER A 35 -2.45 -0.88 -12.71
CA SER A 35 -2.75 0.53 -12.97
C SER A 35 -2.22 1.43 -11.86
N THR A 36 -2.05 2.72 -12.16
CA THR A 36 -1.82 3.77 -11.17
C THR A 36 -3.07 4.63 -10.99
N ILE A 37 -3.30 5.09 -9.77
CA ILE A 37 -4.44 5.92 -9.37
C ILE A 37 -3.87 7.22 -8.84
N ASP A 38 -3.96 8.25 -9.68
CA ASP A 38 -3.55 9.61 -9.32
C ASP A 38 -4.57 10.25 -8.37
N VAL A 39 -4.08 10.88 -7.32
CA VAL A 39 -4.89 11.56 -6.30
C VAL A 39 -4.59 13.05 -6.34
N LEU A 40 -5.47 13.86 -5.74
CA LEU A 40 -5.27 15.30 -5.70
C LEU A 40 -3.94 15.68 -5.02
N GLY A 41 -3.12 16.48 -5.71
CA GLY A 41 -1.83 16.99 -5.23
C GLY A 41 -1.94 18.30 -4.43
N ASP A 42 -2.67 18.28 -3.31
CA ASP A 42 -2.87 19.44 -2.41
C ASP A 42 -1.96 19.39 -1.16
N GLY A 43 -0.86 18.64 -1.25
CA GLY A 43 0.03 18.30 -0.14
C GLY A 43 -0.45 17.13 0.71
N ASN A 44 -1.70 16.66 0.56
CA ASN A 44 -2.23 15.50 1.27
C ASN A 44 -2.24 14.22 0.42
N CYS A 45 -1.56 14.20 -0.73
CA CYS A 45 -1.59 13.08 -1.68
C CYS A 45 -1.26 11.73 -1.02
N GLY A 46 -0.27 11.67 -0.13
CA GLY A 46 0.04 10.45 0.62
C GLY A 46 -1.13 9.97 1.49
N TYR A 47 -1.72 10.87 2.26
CA TYR A 47 -2.89 10.54 3.09
C TYR A 47 -4.12 10.17 2.26
N ARG A 48 -4.30 10.81 1.09
CA ARG A 48 -5.36 10.47 0.13
C ARG A 48 -5.15 9.10 -0.50
N CYS A 49 -3.91 8.71 -0.79
CA CYS A 49 -3.58 7.36 -1.24
C CYS A 49 -3.97 6.31 -0.19
N VAL A 50 -3.63 6.55 1.08
CA VAL A 50 -4.01 5.67 2.18
C VAL A 50 -5.53 5.61 2.31
N ALA A 51 -6.21 6.76 2.29
CA ALA A 51 -7.67 6.85 2.39
C ALA A 51 -8.37 6.05 1.28
N SER A 52 -7.95 6.24 0.03
CA SER A 52 -8.42 5.45 -1.12
C SER A 52 -8.13 3.96 -0.92
N GLY A 53 -6.93 3.64 -0.42
CA GLY A 53 -6.46 2.28 -0.10
C GLY A 53 -7.39 1.51 0.82
N VAL A 54 -7.86 2.18 1.88
CA VAL A 54 -8.72 1.58 2.91
C VAL A 54 -10.22 1.82 2.69
N GLY A 55 -10.61 2.40 1.55
CA GLY A 55 -12.02 2.65 1.21
C GLY A 55 -12.69 3.78 2.00
N LEU A 56 -11.91 4.78 2.42
CA LEU A 56 -12.43 6.02 3.02
C LEU A 56 -12.90 7.01 1.93
N PRO A 57 -13.74 8.01 2.27
CA PRO A 57 -14.26 8.98 1.30
C PRO A 57 -13.16 9.78 0.57
N ASP A 58 -13.35 10.03 -0.72
CA ASP A 58 -12.33 10.69 -1.57
C ASP A 58 -12.03 12.15 -1.15
N VAL A 59 -13.04 12.88 -0.66
CA VAL A 59 -12.91 14.32 -0.37
C VAL A 59 -12.16 14.59 0.93
N ASP A 60 -12.63 14.02 2.05
CA ASP A 60 -12.12 14.29 3.40
C ASP A 60 -11.51 13.05 4.09
N GLY A 61 -11.42 11.90 3.43
CA GLY A 61 -10.85 10.68 4.01
C GLY A 61 -9.42 10.83 4.50
N TRP A 62 -8.63 11.73 3.91
CA TRP A 62 -7.27 12.04 4.34
C TRP A 62 -7.20 12.62 5.78
N LYS A 63 -8.23 13.35 6.23
CA LYS A 63 -8.32 13.86 7.61
C LYS A 63 -8.50 12.71 8.60
N ILE A 64 -9.31 11.71 8.24
CA ILE A 64 -9.47 10.48 9.02
C ILE A 64 -8.14 9.73 9.09
N VAL A 65 -7.38 9.71 7.98
CA VAL A 65 -6.04 9.10 7.97
C VAL A 65 -5.11 9.78 8.97
N ARG A 66 -4.96 11.10 8.89
CA ARG A 66 -4.10 11.86 9.80
C ARG A 66 -4.54 11.70 11.25
N ARG A 67 -5.85 11.77 11.54
CA ARG A 67 -6.40 11.54 12.88
C ARG A 67 -6.06 10.15 13.42
N LYS A 68 -6.29 9.09 12.66
CA LYS A 68 -5.96 7.72 13.12
C LYS A 68 -4.46 7.52 13.34
N MET A 69 -3.62 8.11 12.48
CA MET A 69 -2.16 8.08 12.69
C MET A 69 -1.73 8.88 13.93
N PHE A 70 -2.40 10.00 14.21
CA PHE A 70 -2.17 10.78 15.42
C PHE A 70 -2.64 10.04 16.68
N ASP A 71 -3.82 9.43 16.65
CA ASP A 71 -4.34 8.62 17.77
C ASP A 71 -3.42 7.42 18.05
N GLU A 72 -2.90 6.79 17.00
CA GLU A 72 -1.90 5.73 17.07
C GLU A 72 -0.61 6.19 17.77
N ILE A 73 -0.02 7.31 17.30
CA ILE A 73 1.27 7.78 17.81
C ILE A 73 1.19 8.23 19.28
N ILE A 74 0.09 8.87 19.68
CA ILE A 74 -0.11 9.32 21.07
C ILE A 74 -0.55 8.18 21.99
N GLY A 75 -1.35 7.23 21.49
CA GLY A 75 -1.85 6.12 22.29
C GLY A 75 -0.76 5.12 22.67
N TYR A 76 0.31 5.06 21.88
CA TYR A 76 1.42 4.12 22.03
C TYR A 76 2.77 4.86 22.02
N GLU A 77 2.85 5.96 22.76
CA GLU A 77 3.99 6.89 22.74
C GLU A 77 5.35 6.20 22.98
N ASN A 78 5.46 5.30 23.96
CA ASN A 78 6.73 4.61 24.23
C ASN A 78 7.21 3.80 23.02
N LEU A 79 6.32 3.03 22.41
CA LEU A 79 6.62 2.26 21.19
C LEU A 79 7.08 3.19 20.07
N TRP A 80 6.33 4.25 19.79
CA TRP A 80 6.65 5.14 18.68
C TRP A 80 7.88 6.01 18.90
N ARG A 81 8.21 6.35 20.15
CA ARG A 81 9.50 6.99 20.48
C ARG A 81 10.68 6.06 20.21
N GLU A 82 10.54 4.77 20.47
CA GLU A 82 11.59 3.79 20.14
C GLU A 82 11.69 3.56 18.62
N VAL A 83 10.56 3.42 17.93
CA VAL A 83 10.52 3.17 16.48
C VAL A 83 11.06 4.37 15.69
N LEU A 84 10.63 5.59 16.02
CA LEU A 84 10.94 6.81 15.26
C LEU A 84 12.17 7.55 15.77
N GLY A 85 12.61 7.28 17.01
CA GLY A 85 13.73 7.95 17.64
C GLY A 85 13.60 9.47 17.62
N THR A 86 14.61 10.15 17.09
CA THR A 86 14.64 11.62 16.98
C THR A 86 13.56 12.19 16.07
N SER A 87 12.96 11.38 15.19
CA SER A 87 11.89 11.81 14.28
C SER A 87 10.51 11.83 14.93
N TYR A 88 10.35 11.32 16.16
CA TYR A 88 9.05 11.20 16.82
C TYR A 88 8.28 12.53 16.87
N GLU A 89 8.89 13.60 17.38
CA GLU A 89 8.19 14.90 17.53
C GLU A 89 7.82 15.51 16.17
N LYS A 90 8.69 15.31 15.16
CA LYS A 90 8.40 15.72 13.78
C LYS A 90 7.21 14.96 13.23
N VAL A 91 7.23 13.63 13.27
CA VAL A 91 6.15 12.78 12.74
C VAL A 91 4.84 13.04 13.47
N LYS A 92 4.86 13.16 14.80
CA LYS A 92 3.70 13.54 15.61
C LYS A 92 3.09 14.86 15.17
N THR A 93 3.92 15.86 14.89
CA THR A 93 3.48 17.16 14.37
C THR A 93 2.91 17.03 12.95
N VAL A 94 3.58 16.27 12.08
CA VAL A 94 3.18 16.02 10.69
C VAL A 94 1.82 15.31 10.59
N VAL A 95 1.50 14.37 11.48
CA VAL A 95 0.19 13.68 11.46
C VAL A 95 -0.90 14.43 12.21
N HIS A 96 -0.56 15.43 13.01
CA HIS A 96 -1.54 16.27 13.67
C HIS A 96 -2.26 17.13 12.63
N CYS A 97 -3.56 16.93 12.48
CA CYS A 97 -4.40 17.63 11.52
C CYS A 97 -5.49 18.42 12.25
N PRO A 98 -5.36 19.76 12.35
CA PRO A 98 -6.44 20.62 12.81
C PRO A 98 -7.70 20.47 11.93
N ASP A 99 -8.88 20.59 12.54
CA ASP A 99 -10.17 20.40 11.84
C ASP A 99 -10.39 21.39 10.68
N ASN A 100 -9.80 22.58 10.77
CA ASN A 100 -9.89 23.64 9.76
C ASN A 100 -8.82 23.55 8.66
N GLN A 101 -8.00 22.50 8.64
CA GLN A 101 -6.96 22.35 7.63
C GLN A 101 -7.55 22.02 6.24
N VAL A 102 -7.12 22.78 5.23
CA VAL A 102 -7.58 22.67 3.84
C VAL A 102 -6.51 22.05 2.92
N GLY A 103 -5.22 22.25 3.23
CA GLY A 103 -4.08 21.71 2.50
C GLY A 103 -2.88 21.49 3.42
N ALA A 104 -1.83 20.87 2.91
CA ALA A 104 -0.60 20.60 3.66
C ALA A 104 0.62 21.25 3.01
N SER A 105 1.43 21.95 3.81
CA SER A 105 2.73 22.47 3.41
C SER A 105 3.76 21.34 3.28
N PHE A 106 4.91 21.62 2.65
CA PHE A 106 5.97 20.63 2.46
C PHE A 106 6.39 19.93 3.76
N ASP A 107 6.40 20.67 4.87
CA ASP A 107 6.78 20.15 6.18
C ASP A 107 5.74 19.22 6.81
N GLU A 108 4.57 19.08 6.18
CA GLU A 108 3.42 18.29 6.64
C GLU A 108 3.14 17.08 5.74
N TRP A 109 4.00 16.83 4.75
CA TRP A 109 3.83 15.73 3.81
C TRP A 109 4.08 14.38 4.45
N LEU A 110 3.34 13.38 3.98
CA LEU A 110 3.61 11.99 4.32
C LEU A 110 4.92 11.55 3.66
N THR A 111 5.87 11.03 4.45
CA THR A 111 7.14 10.50 3.95
C THR A 111 7.20 8.98 4.06
N LEU A 112 7.65 8.34 2.97
CA LEU A 112 8.04 6.93 2.95
C LEU A 112 9.56 6.85 2.76
N PRO A 113 10.26 5.93 3.44
CA PRO A 113 9.71 4.84 4.28
C PRO A 113 9.34 5.23 5.73
N ASP A 114 9.70 6.42 6.20
CA ASP A 114 9.67 6.80 7.63
C ASP A 114 8.31 6.56 8.33
N MET A 115 7.21 6.87 7.66
CA MET A 115 5.87 6.73 8.23
C MET A 115 5.19 5.39 7.88
N GLY A 116 5.89 4.49 7.18
CA GLY A 116 5.30 3.26 6.65
C GLY A 116 4.79 2.32 7.74
N LEU A 117 5.57 2.11 8.81
CA LEU A 117 5.16 1.32 9.97
C LEU A 117 3.96 1.93 10.71
N LEU A 118 3.90 3.27 10.78
CA LEU A 118 2.80 3.98 11.43
C LEU A 118 1.48 3.78 10.68
N ILE A 119 1.53 3.88 9.35
CA ILE A 119 0.37 3.65 8.49
C ILE A 119 -0.09 2.19 8.57
N SER A 120 0.83 1.23 8.43
CA SER A 120 0.49 -0.20 8.49
C SER A 120 -0.19 -0.54 9.81
N THR A 121 0.35 -0.03 10.91
CA THR A 121 -0.15 -0.27 12.27
C THR A 121 -1.49 0.41 12.53
N ALA A 122 -1.65 1.71 12.21
CA ALA A 122 -2.89 2.45 12.47
C ALA A 122 -4.11 1.92 11.69
N PHE A 123 -3.86 1.25 10.56
CA PHE A 123 -4.89 0.74 9.67
C PHE A 123 -5.01 -0.78 9.65
N ASN A 124 -4.10 -1.51 10.30
CA ASN A 124 -4.00 -2.96 10.23
C ASN A 124 -3.90 -3.46 8.79
N VAL A 125 -3.02 -2.82 8.00
CA VAL A 125 -2.81 -3.10 6.58
C VAL A 125 -1.36 -3.48 6.29
N ILE A 126 -1.15 -4.20 5.20
CA ILE A 126 0.14 -4.39 4.54
C ILE A 126 0.38 -3.17 3.64
N LEU A 127 1.28 -2.28 4.02
CA LEU A 127 1.67 -1.16 3.15
C LEU A 127 2.88 -1.58 2.31
N VAL A 128 2.88 -1.21 1.04
CA VAL A 128 3.96 -1.50 0.08
C VAL A 128 4.45 -0.20 -0.53
N ASN A 129 5.74 0.11 -0.39
CA ASN A 129 6.40 1.14 -1.18
C ASN A 129 7.06 0.48 -2.39
N LEU A 130 6.82 0.99 -3.59
CA LEU A 130 7.43 0.54 -4.85
C LEU A 130 8.25 1.63 -5.54
N SER A 131 8.61 2.67 -4.79
CA SER A 131 9.40 3.78 -5.31
C SER A 131 10.78 3.29 -5.75
N HIS A 132 11.25 3.83 -6.87
CA HIS A 132 12.58 3.52 -7.43
C HIS A 132 13.68 3.58 -6.35
N GLY A 133 14.44 2.50 -6.20
CA GLY A 133 15.53 2.36 -5.22
C GLY A 133 15.10 2.22 -3.75
N SER A 134 13.80 2.07 -3.45
CA SER A 134 13.32 2.01 -2.05
C SER A 134 12.10 1.09 -1.85
N CYS A 135 12.04 -0.03 -2.57
CA CYS A 135 10.95 -0.98 -2.40
C CYS A 135 10.94 -1.61 -1.01
N SER A 136 9.79 -1.63 -0.33
CA SER A 136 9.65 -2.20 1.03
C SER A 136 8.21 -2.56 1.35
N THR A 137 8.03 -3.59 2.18
CA THR A 137 6.75 -3.96 2.78
C THR A 137 6.72 -3.61 4.26
N PHE A 138 5.65 -2.98 4.72
CA PHE A 138 5.42 -2.66 6.13
C PHE A 138 4.23 -3.44 6.64
N LEU A 139 4.44 -4.18 7.72
CA LEU A 139 3.41 -4.93 8.42
C LEU A 139 3.02 -4.18 9.71
N PRO A 140 1.82 -4.41 10.27
CA PRO A 140 1.43 -3.84 11.56
C PRO A 140 2.33 -4.33 12.70
N LEU A 141 2.60 -3.47 13.69
CA LEU A 141 3.47 -3.82 14.82
C LEU A 141 2.72 -4.45 16.01
N ARG A 142 1.42 -4.19 16.17
CA ARG A 142 0.69 -4.47 17.43
C ARG A 142 -0.77 -4.90 17.28
N SER A 143 -1.13 -5.43 16.11
CA SER A 143 -2.47 -5.97 15.86
C SER A 143 -2.41 -7.42 15.47
N VAL A 144 -3.47 -8.17 15.79
CA VAL A 144 -3.57 -9.58 15.39
C VAL A 144 -3.82 -9.67 13.89
N SER A 145 -3.05 -10.53 13.21
CA SER A 145 -3.26 -10.81 11.79
C SER A 145 -4.65 -11.40 11.56
N PRO A 146 -5.45 -10.86 10.64
CA PRO A 146 -6.76 -11.42 10.34
C PRO A 146 -6.62 -12.81 9.72
N SER A 147 -7.54 -13.72 10.07
CA SER A 147 -7.52 -15.11 9.60
C SER A 147 -7.64 -15.26 8.08
N SER A 148 -8.03 -14.20 7.36
CA SER A 148 -8.04 -14.16 5.90
C SER A 148 -7.28 -12.92 5.39
N LEU A 149 -6.08 -13.10 4.85
CA LEU A 149 -5.27 -12.03 4.24
C LEU A 149 -5.72 -11.63 2.82
N HIS A 150 -6.88 -12.12 2.38
CA HIS A 150 -7.33 -11.97 1.00
C HIS A 150 -7.64 -10.50 0.65
N SER A 151 -6.72 -9.87 -0.09
CA SER A 151 -6.89 -8.70 -0.97
C SER A 151 -7.19 -7.33 -0.37
N ARG A 152 -7.80 -7.21 0.82
CA ARG A 152 -8.27 -5.90 1.34
C ARG A 152 -7.21 -5.01 1.99
N LEU A 153 -5.99 -5.50 2.15
CA LEU A 153 -5.03 -4.89 3.07
C LEU A 153 -3.76 -4.39 2.39
N ILE A 154 -3.64 -4.41 1.06
CA ILE A 154 -2.42 -3.98 0.38
C ILE A 154 -2.60 -2.58 -0.19
N ILE A 155 -1.85 -1.63 0.35
CA ILE A 155 -1.76 -0.28 -0.20
C ILE A 155 -0.39 -0.16 -0.82
N ALA A 156 -0.32 -0.15 -2.15
CA ALA A 156 0.93 0.10 -2.85
C ALA A 156 1.04 1.58 -3.21
N MET A 157 2.20 2.18 -2.97
CA MET A 157 2.45 3.60 -3.19
C MET A 157 3.80 3.81 -3.88
N ILE A 158 3.88 4.85 -4.70
CA ILE A 158 5.12 5.35 -5.27
C ILE A 158 5.24 6.83 -5.00
N ASN A 159 6.48 7.25 -4.78
CA ASN A 159 6.86 8.62 -4.57
C ASN A 159 7.50 9.16 -5.86
N GLU A 160 6.80 10.08 -6.52
CA GLU A 160 7.36 10.84 -7.61
C GLU A 160 8.32 11.89 -7.04
N ARG A 161 9.63 11.59 -7.06
CA ARG A 161 10.71 12.53 -6.72
C ARG A 161 10.53 13.30 -5.40
N ASN A 162 9.90 12.69 -4.40
CA ASN A 162 9.61 13.31 -3.11
C ASN A 162 8.61 14.46 -3.15
N ILE A 163 7.77 14.54 -4.20
CA ILE A 163 6.77 15.62 -4.36
C ILE A 163 5.33 15.14 -4.46
N HIS A 164 5.10 13.91 -4.90
CA HIS A 164 3.74 13.40 -5.07
C HIS A 164 3.68 11.89 -4.82
N LEU A 165 2.68 11.47 -4.05
CA LEU A 165 2.43 10.06 -3.79
C LEU A 165 1.23 9.61 -4.62
N VAL A 166 1.42 8.50 -5.33
CA VAL A 166 0.42 7.89 -6.20
C VAL A 166 0.12 6.49 -5.69
N ARG A 167 -1.15 6.11 -5.72
CA ARG A 167 -1.57 4.76 -5.36
C ARG A 167 -1.36 3.83 -6.55
N VAL A 168 -0.88 2.63 -6.27
CA VAL A 168 -0.66 1.58 -7.26
C VAL A 168 -1.66 0.45 -7.01
N LYS A 169 -2.27 -0.03 -8.09
CA LYS A 169 -3.04 -1.28 -8.10
C LYS A 169 -2.14 -2.36 -8.67
N LEU A 170 -1.88 -3.38 -7.87
CA LEU A 170 -1.09 -4.55 -8.27
C LEU A 170 -1.99 -5.63 -8.86
N ILE A 171 -1.45 -6.42 -9.78
CA ILE A 171 -2.12 -7.62 -10.27
C ILE A 171 -2.35 -8.61 -9.11
N VAL A 172 -3.35 -9.48 -9.28
CA VAL A 172 -3.63 -10.55 -8.32
C VAL A 172 -2.38 -11.41 -8.17
N ASN A 173 -2.03 -11.76 -6.92
CA ASN A 173 -0.85 -12.56 -6.56
C ASN A 173 0.51 -11.94 -6.92
N ALA A 174 0.60 -10.62 -7.17
CA ALA A 174 1.90 -9.95 -7.24
C ALA A 174 2.74 -10.30 -5.98
N PRO A 175 4.07 -10.53 -6.12
CA PRO A 175 4.93 -10.71 -4.97
C PRO A 175 4.93 -9.46 -4.08
N LEU A 176 5.51 -9.56 -2.89
CA LEU A 176 5.74 -8.40 -2.04
C LEU A 176 7.24 -8.07 -1.99
N PRO A 177 7.62 -6.79 -1.92
CA PRO A 177 9.00 -6.42 -1.62
C PRO A 177 9.44 -6.94 -0.26
N SER A 178 10.75 -6.90 -0.01
CA SER A 178 11.32 -7.25 1.28
C SER A 178 10.64 -6.53 2.43
N LEU A 179 10.48 -7.25 3.54
CA LEU A 179 9.97 -6.69 4.78
C LEU A 179 10.89 -5.57 5.29
N TYR A 180 10.30 -4.46 5.69
CA TYR A 180 11.04 -3.33 6.24
C TYR A 180 11.81 -3.78 7.50
N PRO A 181 13.15 -3.65 7.54
CA PRO A 181 13.99 -4.32 8.55
C PRO A 181 13.60 -4.04 10.00
N SER A 182 13.17 -2.80 10.28
CA SER A 182 12.78 -2.37 11.62
C SER A 182 11.55 -3.11 12.17
N TRP A 183 10.75 -3.76 11.33
CA TRP A 183 9.57 -4.50 11.79
C TRP A 183 9.94 -5.61 12.78
N GLU A 184 10.97 -6.40 12.49
CA GLU A 184 11.39 -7.53 13.35
C GLU A 184 11.82 -7.08 14.75
N ARG A 185 12.34 -5.86 14.85
CA ARG A 185 12.84 -5.30 16.10
C ARG A 185 11.72 -4.84 17.04
N TYR A 186 10.63 -4.33 16.48
CA TYR A 186 9.60 -3.61 17.24
C TYR A 186 8.23 -4.30 17.24
N VAL A 187 8.08 -5.40 16.52
CA VAL A 187 6.82 -6.17 16.50
C VAL A 187 6.49 -6.72 17.89
N GLU A 188 5.25 -6.51 18.33
CA GLU A 188 4.71 -7.10 19.54
C GLU A 188 4.26 -8.55 19.31
N GLU A 189 4.18 -9.35 20.37
CA GLU A 189 3.85 -10.79 20.27
C GLU A 189 2.55 -11.06 19.49
N CYS A 190 1.52 -10.23 19.71
CA CYS A 190 0.21 -10.37 19.06
C CYS A 190 0.27 -10.19 17.54
N ALA A 191 1.28 -9.50 17.02
CA ALA A 191 1.43 -9.15 15.62
C ALA A 191 2.37 -10.08 14.84
N LYS A 192 3.02 -11.05 15.49
CA LYS A 192 3.91 -11.98 14.79
C LYS A 192 3.22 -12.77 13.68
N GLY A 193 1.92 -13.07 13.84
CA GLY A 193 1.12 -13.76 12.81
C GLY A 193 0.98 -13.00 11.48
N TRP A 194 1.35 -11.71 11.40
CA TRP A 194 1.44 -11.00 10.12
C TRP A 194 2.58 -11.53 9.26
N ARG A 195 3.67 -12.02 9.88
CA ARG A 195 4.81 -12.62 9.16
C ARG A 195 4.40 -13.88 8.43
N ASP A 196 3.61 -14.73 9.07
CA ASP A 196 3.15 -15.99 8.46
C ASP A 196 2.34 -15.71 7.19
N GLY A 197 1.44 -14.73 7.26
CA GLY A 197 0.68 -14.27 6.10
C GLY A 197 1.53 -13.70 4.97
N PHE A 198 2.58 -12.96 5.32
CA PHE A 198 3.55 -12.41 4.37
C PHE A 198 4.36 -13.52 3.69
N VAL A 199 4.93 -14.45 4.48
CA VAL A 199 5.74 -15.58 3.97
C VAL A 199 4.90 -16.52 3.11
N ILE A 200 3.64 -16.81 3.48
CA ILE A 200 2.74 -17.63 2.66
C ILE A 200 2.57 -17.01 1.27
N ARG A 201 2.43 -15.69 1.17
CA ARG A 201 2.31 -15.02 -0.13
C ARG A 201 3.60 -15.07 -0.94
N ASP A 202 4.75 -14.88 -0.29
CA ASP A 202 6.05 -15.02 -0.95
C ASP A 202 6.22 -16.43 -1.51
N ILE A 203 5.91 -17.47 -0.71
CA ILE A 203 5.95 -18.87 -1.14
C ILE A 203 4.99 -19.11 -2.31
N VAL A 204 3.73 -18.67 -2.23
CA VAL A 204 2.78 -18.83 -3.33
C VAL A 204 3.28 -18.12 -4.58
N SER A 205 3.85 -16.91 -4.47
CA SER A 205 4.41 -16.20 -5.63
C SER A 205 5.59 -16.95 -6.28
N VAL A 206 6.47 -17.55 -5.48
CA VAL A 206 7.59 -18.38 -5.94
C VAL A 206 7.09 -19.67 -6.58
N VAL A 207 6.15 -20.38 -5.94
CA VAL A 207 5.57 -21.64 -6.44
C VAL A 207 4.77 -21.40 -7.73
N THR A 208 4.11 -20.25 -7.89
CA THR A 208 3.43 -19.90 -9.16
C THR A 208 4.39 -19.47 -10.28
N SER A 209 5.66 -19.23 -9.95
CA SER A 209 6.71 -18.89 -10.93
C SER A 209 7.50 -20.11 -11.42
N GLU A 210 7.39 -21.24 -10.73
CA GLU A 210 7.95 -22.52 -11.16
C GLU A 210 6.82 -23.52 -11.46
N GLU A 211 6.61 -23.74 -12.76
CA GLU A 211 5.85 -24.85 -13.34
C GLU A 211 4.31 -24.78 -13.25
N GLY A 212 3.71 -24.45 -14.41
CA GLY A 212 2.37 -24.90 -14.72
C GLY A 212 2.35 -26.41 -14.89
N THR A 213 1.91 -27.15 -13.87
CA THR A 213 0.95 -28.26 -13.96
C THR A 213 0.71 -28.83 -12.55
N LEU A 214 -0.50 -28.66 -12.01
CA LEU A 214 -0.94 -29.49 -10.88
C LEU A 214 -1.23 -30.89 -11.40
N SER A 215 -0.42 -31.89 -11.02
CA SER A 215 -0.85 -33.27 -11.04
C SER A 215 -1.66 -33.55 -9.77
N VAL A 216 -2.89 -34.02 -9.97
CA VAL A 216 -3.74 -34.57 -8.90
C VAL A 216 -3.08 -35.87 -8.44
N VAL A 217 -2.61 -35.92 -7.21
CA VAL A 217 -2.26 -37.17 -6.54
C VAL A 217 -3.52 -37.67 -5.83
N ASP A 218 -4.20 -38.64 -6.44
CA ASP A 218 -5.21 -39.45 -5.77
C ASP A 218 -4.51 -40.26 -4.67
N LEU A 219 -4.75 -39.88 -3.42
CA LEU A 219 -4.52 -40.73 -2.28
C LEU A 219 -5.84 -41.44 -1.98
N ASP A 220 -6.02 -42.61 -2.58
CA ASP A 220 -6.75 -43.73 -1.96
C ASP A 220 -6.55 -45.01 -2.78
N SER A 221 -5.75 -45.92 -2.23
CA SER A 221 -5.86 -47.38 -2.36
C SER A 221 -5.00 -48.01 -1.25
N PRO A 222 -5.46 -49.10 -0.62
CA PRO A 222 -5.71 -50.37 -1.31
C PRO A 222 -7.18 -50.70 -1.57
#